data_AF-A0A8J2ZNK3-F1
#
_entry.id   AF-A0A8J2ZNK3-F1
#
_cell.length_a   1.000
_cell.length_b   1.000
_cell.length_c   1.000
_cell.angle_alpha   90.00
_cell.angle_beta   90.00
_cell.angle_gamma   90.00
#
_symmetry.space_group_name_H-M   'P 1'
#
loop_
_entity.id
_entity.type
_entity.pdbx_description
1 polymer ?
#
loop_
_entity_poly.entity_id
_entity_poly.type
_entity_poly.pdbx_seq_one_letter_code
_entity_poly.pdbx_strand_id
1 'polypeptide(L)' 'MQNGFVESFNGLLRDECLNEQLFANLRHARELISAWHVDYYHHRPQTSLDGLTPWEYR' A
#
# COMPACT_ATOMS: atom_id res chain seq x y z
N MET A 1 -15.53 0.91 -12.07
CA MET A 1 -14.32 0.07 -11.89
C MET A 1 -13.24 0.81 -11.08
N GLN A 2 -13.59 1.63 -10.08
CA GLN A 2 -12.62 2.31 -9.20
C GLN A 2 -12.56 1.69 -7.79
N ASN A 3 -13.65 1.05 -7.32
CA ASN A 3 -13.70 0.47 -5.98
C ASN A 3 -12.72 -0.69 -5.78
N GLY A 4 -12.51 -1.55 -6.79
CA GLY A 4 -11.63 -2.72 -6.65
C GLY A 4 -10.16 -2.37 -6.35
N PHE A 5 -9.67 -1.22 -6.85
CA PHE A 5 -8.33 -0.74 -6.51
C PHE A 5 -8.27 -0.31 -5.03
N VAL A 6 -9.25 0.48 -4.58
CA VAL A 6 -9.30 0.99 -3.21
C VAL A 6 -9.51 -0.15 -2.21
N GLU A 7 -10.33 -1.13 -2.56
CA GLU A 7 -10.56 -2.34 -1.76
C GLU A 7 -9.29 -3.19 -1.65
N SER A 8 -8.57 -3.42 -2.76
CA SER A 8 -7.31 -4.16 -2.74
C SER A 8 -6.24 -3.44 -1.91
N PHE A 9 -6.12 -2.12 -2.09
CA PHE A 9 -5.20 -1.29 -1.32
C PHE A 9 -5.50 -1.37 0.19
N ASN A 10 -6.77 -1.19 0.58
CA ASN A 10 -7.16 -1.23 1.99
C ASN A 10 -7.00 -2.62 2.60
N GLY A 11 -7.22 -3.69 1.82
CA GLY A 11 -6.99 -5.06 2.24
C GLY A 11 -5.51 -5.32 2.53
N LEU A 12 -4.63 -4.97 1.59
CA LEU A 12 -3.19 -5.17 1.72
C LEU A 12 -2.57 -4.28 2.81
N LEU A 13 -3.00 -3.02 2.92
CA LEU A 13 -2.56 -2.13 4.01
C LEU A 13 -2.86 -2.74 5.37
N ARG A 14 -4.03 -3.37 5.52
CA ARG A 14 -4.42 -3.99 6.78
C ARG A 14 -3.60 -5.24 7.06
N ASP A 15 -3.46 -6.11 6.06
CA ASP A 15 -2.81 -7.41 6.22
C ASP A 15 -1.29 -7.26 6.39
N GLU A 16 -0.63 -6.49 5.53
CA GLU A 16 0.84 -6.41 5.46
C GLU A 16 1.45 -5.29 6.33
N CYS A 17 0.69 -4.26 6.72
CA CYS A 17 1.24 -3.14 7.50
C CYS A 17 0.61 -3.06 8.89
N LEU A 18 -0.72 -2.96 8.99
CA LEU A 18 -1.37 -2.68 10.27
C LEU A 18 -1.43 -3.88 11.20
N ASN A 19 -1.59 -5.10 10.66
CA ASN A 19 -1.66 -6.32 11.45
C ASN A 19 -0.28 -6.89 11.81
N GLU A 20 0.75 -6.64 11.01
CA GLU A 20 2.11 -7.15 11.25
C GLU A 20 2.97 -6.24 12.14
N GLN A 21 2.60 -4.97 12.31
CA GLN A 21 3.40 -3.97 13.02
C GLN A 21 2.75 -3.55 14.34
N LEU A 22 3.52 -3.60 15.44
CA LEU A 22 3.14 -2.96 16.70
C LEU A 22 3.58 -1.49 16.69
N PHE A 23 2.61 -0.58 16.79
CA PHE A 23 2.89 0.85 16.82
C PHE A 23 3.21 1.34 18.23
N ALA A 24 4.44 1.82 18.43
CA ALA A 24 4.87 2.38 19.71
C ALA A 24 4.21 3.75 20.01
N ASN A 25 3.92 4.54 18.98
CA ASN A 25 3.24 5.84 19.08
C ASN A 25 2.75 6.30 17.69
N LEU A 26 1.95 7.37 17.65
CA LEU A 26 1.38 7.90 16.41
C LEU A 26 2.43 8.36 15.38
N ARG A 27 3.58 8.86 15.83
CA ARG A 27 4.66 9.26 14.92
C ARG A 27 5.24 8.02 14.22
N HIS A 28 5.54 6.98 15.00
CA HIS A 28 6.05 5.72 14.47
C HIS A 28 5.06 5.09 13.48
N ALA A 29 3.76 5.11 13.80
CA ALA A 29 2.73 4.65 12.87
C ALA A 29 2.73 5.42 11.54
N ARG A 30 2.84 6.75 11.58
CA ARG A 30 2.91 7.58 10.36
C ARG A 30 4.15 7.28 9.52
N GLU A 31 5.30 7.07 10.15
CA GLU A 31 6.55 6.75 9.45
C GLU A 31 6.45 5.37 8.76
N LEU A 32 5.93 4.36 9.46
CA LEU A 32 5.74 3.01 8.90
C LEU A 32 4.72 2.96 7.77
N ILE A 33 3.56 3.61 7.93
CA ILE A 33 2.53 3.67 6.89
C ILE A 33 3.04 4.42 5.67
N SER A 34 3.82 5.50 5.85
CA SER A 34 4.41 6.24 4.73
C SER A 34 5.45 5.40 3.98
N ALA A 35 6.28 4.63 4.69
CA ALA A 35 7.26 3.75 4.07
C ALA A 35 6.57 2.62 3.29
N TRP A 36 5.55 2.00 3.89
CA TRP A 36 4.75 0.95 3.23
C TRP A 36 4.02 1.49 1.99
N HIS A 37 3.48 2.70 2.05
CA HIS A 37 2.85 3.35 0.90
C HIS A 37 3.84 3.56 -0.25
N VAL A 38 5.04 4.04 0.03
CA VAL A 38 6.09 4.17 -0.99
C VAL A 38 6.43 2.82 -1.61
N ASP A 39 6.59 1.78 -0.80
CA ASP A 39 6.89 0.42 -1.27
C ASP A 39 5.77 -0.14 -2.17
N TYR A 40 4.51 -0.01 -1.73
CA TYR A 40 3.34 -0.43 -2.50
C TYR A 40 3.29 0.24 -3.89
N TYR A 41 3.62 1.52 -3.98
CA TYR A 41 3.56 2.26 -5.24
C TYR A 41 4.78 2.04 -6.15
N HIS A 42 5.95 1.66 -5.61
CA HIS A 42 7.18 1.49 -6.39
C HIS A 42 7.52 0.04 -6.74
N HIS A 43 7.09 -0.93 -5.93
CA HIS A 43 7.54 -2.32 -6.06
C HIS A 43 6.43 -3.32 -6.38
N ARG A 44 5.16 -2.92 -6.27
CA ARG A 44 4.03 -3.83 -6.55
C ARG A 44 3.47 -3.58 -7.95
N PRO A 45 3.76 -4.47 -8.93
CA PRO A 45 3.12 -4.41 -10.24
C PRO A 45 1.62 -4.70 -10.07
N GLN A 46 0.77 -3.79 -10.55
CA GLN A 46 -0.67 -4.00 -10.50
C GLN A 46 -1.11 -4.80 -11.70
N THR A 47 -1.64 -6.00 -11.47
CA THR A 47 -2.19 -6.88 -12.50
C THR A 47 -3.33 -6.22 -13.28
N SER A 48 -4.07 -5.30 -12.66
CA SER A 48 -5.10 -4.48 -13.31
C SER A 48 -4.55 -3.36 -14.21
N LEU A 49 -3.25 -3.05 -14.09
CA LEU A 49 -2.51 -2.07 -14.90
C LEU A 49 -1.53 -2.76 -15.85
N ASP A 50 -1.84 -3.98 -16.31
CA ASP A 50 -0.97 -4.76 -17.21
C ASP A 50 0.42 -5.07 -16.61
N GLY A 51 0.52 -5.11 -15.27
CA GLY A 51 1.78 -5.32 -14.55
C GLY A 51 2.60 -4.06 -14.32
N LEU A 52 2.07 -2.87 -14.64
CA LEU A 52 2.73 -1.60 -14.30
C LEU A 52 2.54 -1.27 -12.82
N THR A 53 3.56 -0.69 -12.22
CA THR A 53 3.42 -0.09 -10.90
C THR A 53 2.54 1.17 -10.99
N PRO A 54 1.83 1.56 -9.92
CA PRO A 54 1.04 2.79 -9.90
C PRO A 54 1.86 4.05 -10.24
N TRP A 55 3.18 4.02 -10.02
CA TRP A 55 4.10 5.09 -10.41
C TRP A 55 4.34 5.19 -11.92
N GLU A 56 4.29 4.05 -12.62
CA GLU A 56 4.45 3.97 -14.07
C GLU A 56 3.15 4.32 -14.83
N TYR A 57 2.01 4.28 -14.15
CA TYR A 57 0.73 4.71 -14.70
C TYR A 57 0.58 6.24 -14.59
N ARG A 58 1.13 6.97 -15.56
CA ARG A 58 1.00 8.42 -15.69
C ARG A 58 0.38 8.85 -17.02
#